data_AF-A0A836S8Y4-F1
#
_entry.id   AF-A0A836S8Y4-F1
#
_cell.length_a   1.000
_cell.length_b   1.000
_cell.length_c   1.000
_cell.angle_alpha   90.00
_cell.angle_beta   90.00
_cell.angle_gamma   90.00
#
_symmetry.space_group_name_H-M   'P 1'
#
loop_
_entity.id
_entity.type
_entity.pdbx_description
1 polymer ?
#
loop_
_entity_poly.entity_id
_entity_poly.type
_entity_poly.pdbx_seq_one_letter_code
_entity_poly.pdbx_strand_id
1 'polypeptide(L)'
;MFDIGFWEFALIGVITLIVVGPERMPAIARKAGQYAGKVKKFIAKIQDDIGDEFEADKLKEHLNLEDKDSNIVEIFKETKKSLNEIKQDIDTKNS
;
A
#
# COMPACT_ATOMS: atom_id res chain seq x y z
N MET A 1 2.41 5.65 12.01
CA MET A 1 2.35 7.03 11.49
C MET A 1 1.79 6.98 10.08
N PHE A 2 0.47 6.84 9.98
CA PHE A 2 -0.28 6.92 8.74
C PHE A 2 -1.53 7.75 9.05
N ASP A 3 -1.33 9.03 9.35
CA ASP A 3 -2.42 9.99 9.43
C ASP A 3 -2.83 10.41 8.00
N ILE A 4 -3.08 9.42 7.13
CA ILE A 4 -3.68 9.68 5.82
C ILE A 4 -5.16 9.92 6.08
N GLY A 5 -5.49 11.19 6.28
CA GLY A 5 -6.85 11.65 6.44
C GLY A 5 -7.59 11.72 5.10
N PHE A 6 -8.86 12.11 5.20
CA PHE A 6 -9.70 12.37 4.03
C PHE A 6 -9.06 13.40 3.08
N TRP A 7 -8.31 14.35 3.62
CA TRP A 7 -7.69 15.42 2.85
C TRP A 7 -6.55 14.93 1.95
N GLU A 8 -5.72 14.03 2.44
CA GLU A 8 -4.63 13.41 1.68
C GLU A 8 -5.19 12.60 0.51
N PHE A 9 -6.25 11.81 0.73
CA PHE A 9 -6.93 11.09 -0.34
C PHE A 9 -7.54 12.03 -1.38
N ALA A 10 -8.15 13.14 -0.95
CA ALA A 10 -8.70 14.15 -1.85
C ALA A 10 -7.60 14.78 -2.71
N LEU A 11 -6.46 15.14 -2.12
CA LEU A 11 -5.32 15.71 -2.83
C LEU A 11 -4.74 14.73 -3.86
N ILE A 12 -4.54 13.48 -3.48
CA ILE A 12 -4.08 12.41 -4.40
C ILE A 12 -5.10 12.23 -5.53
N GLY A 13 -6.39 12.25 -5.21
CA GLY A 13 -7.48 12.19 -6.19
C GLY A 13 -7.39 13.32 -7.22
N VAL A 14 -7.21 14.56 -6.77
CA VAL A 14 -7.07 15.74 -7.64
C VAL A 14 -5.84 15.61 -8.53
N ILE A 15 -4.67 15.28 -7.97
CA ILE A 15 -3.43 15.09 -8.75
C ILE A 15 -3.61 13.99 -9.80
N THR A 16 -4.22 12.87 -9.42
CA THR A 16 -4.49 11.74 -10.32
C THR A 16 -5.42 12.16 -11.46
N LEU A 17 -6.47 12.94 -11.17
CA LEU A 17 -7.38 13.46 -12.20
C LEU A 17 -6.68 14.40 -13.17
N ILE A 18 -5.70 15.20 -12.72
CA ILE A 18 -4.92 16.08 -13.60
C ILE A 18 -4.00 15.26 -14.52
N VAL A 19 -3.28 14.28 -13.96
CA VAL A 19 -2.27 13.50 -14.70
C VAL A 19 -2.93 12.52 -15.67
N VAL A 20 -3.94 11.78 -15.21
CA VAL A 20 -4.61 10.74 -15.99
C VAL A 20 -5.76 11.30 -16.82
N GLY A 21 -6.38 12.39 -16.35
CA GLY A 21 -7.59 12.97 -16.91
C GLY A 21 -8.86 12.42 -16.25
N PRO A 22 -9.87 13.28 -15.99
CA PRO A 22 -11.13 12.89 -15.33
C PRO A 22 -11.97 11.92 -16.15
N GLU A 23 -11.79 11.89 -17.47
CA GLU A 23 -12.53 10.99 -18.36
C GLU A 23 -11.99 9.54 -18.34
N ARG A 24 -10.70 9.37 -18.03
CA ARG A 24 -9.99 8.08 -18.12
C ARG A 24 -9.95 7.36 -16.77
N MET A 25 -9.89 8.11 -15.67
CA MET A 25 -9.84 7.58 -14.31
C MET A 25 -11.04 6.67 -13.95
N PRO A 26 -12.31 6.98 -14.31
CA PRO A 26 -13.45 6.10 -14.08
C PRO A 26 -13.34 4.77 -14.83
N ALA A 27 -12.77 4.77 -16.04
CA ALA A 27 -12.60 3.54 -16.82
C ALA A 27 -11.56 2.61 -16.17
N ILE A 28 -10.47 3.17 -15.63
CA ILE A 28 -9.45 2.42 -14.89
C ILE A 28 -10.04 1.85 -13.59
N ALA A 29 -10.74 2.67 -12.82
CA ALA A 29 -11.39 2.25 -11.58
C ALA A 29 -12.40 1.11 -11.82
N ARG A 30 -13.20 1.20 -12.90
CA ARG A 30 -14.14 0.12 -13.30
C ARG A 30 -13.42 -1.17 -13.69
N LYS A 31 -12.30 -1.09 -14.42
CA LYS A 31 -11.52 -2.27 -14.78
C LYS A 31 -10.91 -2.90 -13.53
N ALA A 32 -10.23 -2.11 -12.70
CA ALA A 32 -9.65 -2.57 -11.44
C ALA A 32 -10.71 -3.19 -10.51
N GLY A 33 -11.88 -2.54 -10.38
CA GLY A 33 -13.00 -3.03 -9.59
C GLY A 33 -13.57 -4.36 -10.10
N GLN A 34 -13.63 -4.57 -11.42
CA GLN A 34 -14.02 -5.87 -11.99
C GLN A 34 -13.03 -6.97 -11.65
N TYR A 35 -11.72 -6.70 -11.71
CA TYR A 35 -10.69 -7.68 -11.32
C TYR A 35 -10.73 -7.96 -9.81
N ALA A 36 -10.82 -6.93 -8.98
CA ALA A 36 -10.97 -7.08 -7.54
C ALA A 36 -12.22 -7.89 -7.17
N GLY A 37 -13.34 -7.63 -7.86
CA GLY A 37 -14.58 -8.40 -7.69
C GLY A 37 -14.45 -9.87 -8.09
N LYS A 38 -13.73 -10.16 -9.17
CA LYS A 38 -13.43 -11.54 -9.59
C LYS A 38 -12.58 -12.27 -8.56
N VAL A 39 -11.54 -11.62 -8.04
CA VAL A 39 -10.67 -12.19 -6.98
C VAL A 39 -11.49 -12.44 -5.70
N LYS A 40 -12.30 -11.48 -5.27
CA LYS A 40 -13.18 -11.65 -4.10
C LYS A 40 -14.11 -12.84 -4.26
N LYS A 41 -14.74 -12.98 -5.43
CA LYS A 41 -15.62 -14.12 -5.75
C LYS A 41 -14.86 -15.44 -5.77
N PHE A 42 -13.64 -15.46 -6.29
CA PHE A 42 -12.80 -16.64 -6.31
C PHE A 42 -12.42 -17.10 -4.89
N ILE A 43 -12.02 -16.17 -4.02
CA ILE A 43 -11.74 -16.45 -2.61
C ILE A 43 -12.99 -16.99 -1.90
N ALA A 44 -14.15 -16.33 -2.11
CA ALA A 44 -15.42 -16.79 -1.55
C ALA A 44 -15.79 -18.21 -2.03
N LYS A 45 -15.52 -18.53 -3.30
CA LYS A 45 -15.78 -19.85 -3.88
C LYS A 45 -14.86 -20.93 -3.32
N ILE A 46 -13.59 -20.62 -3.08
CA ILE A 46 -12.66 -21.55 -2.42
C ILE A 46 -13.10 -21.83 -0.98
N GLN A 47 -13.55 -20.81 -0.26
CA GLN A 47 -14.08 -20.96 1.09
C GLN A 47 -15.35 -21.83 1.14
N ASP A 48 -16.18 -21.78 0.09
CA ASP A 48 -17.42 -22.56 -0.04
C ASP A 48 -17.16 -24.00 -0.52
N ASP A 49 -16.24 -24.19 -1.48
CA ASP A 49 -15.89 -25.52 -2.04
C ASP A 49 -14.98 -26.33 -1.07
N ILE A 50 -14.21 -25.67 -0.21
CA ILE A 50 -13.40 -26.27 0.87
C ILE A 50 -14.08 -25.91 2.20
N GLY A 51 -15.23 -26.53 2.48
CA GLY A 51 -15.96 -26.32 3.73
C GLY A 51 -15.09 -26.60 4.97
N ASP A 52 -15.42 -25.93 6.09
CA ASP A 52 -15.02 -26.00 7.52
C ASP A 52 -13.69 -26.65 8.01
N GLU A 53 -12.96 -27.39 7.19
CA GLU A 53 -11.76 -28.18 7.52
C GLU A 53 -10.46 -27.48 7.08
N PHE A 54 -10.54 -26.47 6.19
CA PHE A 54 -9.43 -25.56 5.91
C PHE A 54 -9.73 -24.18 6.47
N GLU A 55 -9.06 -23.85 7.58
CA GLU A 55 -9.17 -22.57 8.26
C GLU A 55 -8.88 -21.41 7.29
N ALA A 56 -9.94 -20.72 6.84
CA ALA A 56 -9.81 -19.40 6.20
C ALA A 56 -9.00 -18.43 7.08
N ASP A 57 -8.93 -18.70 8.39
CA ASP A 57 -8.06 -18.03 9.35
C ASP A 57 -6.57 -18.31 9.13
N LYS A 58 -6.14 -19.50 8.68
CA LYS A 58 -4.73 -19.76 8.31
C LYS A 58 -4.31 -19.01 7.06
N LEU A 59 -5.19 -18.90 6.07
CA LEU A 59 -4.89 -18.11 4.87
C LEU A 59 -4.91 -16.60 5.19
N LYS A 60 -5.81 -16.15 6.06
CA LYS A 60 -5.77 -14.78 6.61
C LYS A 60 -4.52 -14.53 7.44
N GLU A 61 -4.03 -15.50 8.20
CA GLU A 61 -2.79 -15.38 8.99
C GLU A 61 -1.57 -15.24 8.06
N HIS A 62 -1.52 -15.96 6.94
CA HIS A 62 -0.45 -15.83 5.94
C HIS A 62 -0.60 -14.60 5.01
N LEU A 63 -1.81 -14.06 4.87
CA LEU A 63 -2.12 -12.86 4.07
C LEU A 63 -2.19 -11.58 4.93
N ASN A 64 -2.24 -11.70 6.25
CA ASN A 64 -2.07 -10.59 7.18
C ASN A 64 -0.65 -10.09 6.97
N LEU A 65 -0.55 -9.02 6.20
CA LEU A 65 0.64 -8.26 5.89
C LEU A 65 1.28 -7.60 7.14
N GLU A 66 0.95 -8.07 8.34
CA GLU A 66 1.45 -7.59 9.63
C GLU A 66 2.98 -7.73 9.77
N ASP A 67 3.62 -8.63 9.02
CA ASP A 67 5.09 -8.78 9.06
C ASP A 67 5.86 -7.75 8.21
N LYS A 68 5.17 -6.92 7.41
CA LYS A 68 5.83 -6.06 6.42
C LYS A 68 6.12 -4.62 6.89
N ASP A 69 5.67 -4.25 8.08
CA ASP A 69 5.93 -2.92 8.64
C ASP A 69 7.25 -2.84 9.43
N SER A 70 7.76 -3.96 9.98
CA SER A 70 9.02 -3.97 10.74
C SER A 70 10.24 -3.73 9.84
N ASN A 71 10.30 -4.43 8.70
CA ASN A 71 11.44 -4.37 7.77
C ASN A 71 11.54 -3.02 7.03
N ILE A 72 10.40 -2.43 6.65
CA ILE A 72 10.38 -1.12 5.96
C ILE A 72 10.85 0.00 6.91
N VAL A 73 10.39 -0.01 8.16
CA VAL A 73 10.76 1.01 9.16
C VAL A 73 12.25 0.97 9.51
N GLU A 74 12.86 -0.22 9.52
CA GLU A 74 14.29 -0.39 9.76
C GLU A 74 15.14 0.18 8.62
N ILE A 75 14.78 -0.12 7.37
CA ILE A 75 15.45 0.41 6.18
C ILE A 75 15.34 1.95 6.13
N PHE A 76 14.17 2.51 6.48
CA PHE A 76 13.99 3.98 6.55
C PHE A 76 14.83 4.61 7.66
N LYS A 77 15.00 3.94 8.82
CA LYS A 77 15.84 4.45 9.92
C LYS A 77 17.32 4.45 9.57
N GLU A 78 17.81 3.37 8.94
CA GLU A 78 19.19 3.28 8.48
C GLU A 78 19.48 4.35 7.42
N THR A 79 18.57 4.51 6.45
CA THR A 79 18.66 5.56 5.43
C THR A 79 18.67 6.96 6.04
N LYS A 80 17.80 7.25 7.03
CA LYS A 80 17.76 8.55 7.71
C LYS A 80 19.05 8.84 8.49
N LYS A 81 19.69 7.81 9.06
CA LYS A 81 20.96 7.94 9.77
C LYS A 81 22.10 8.26 8.79
N SER A 82 22.21 7.53 7.69
CA SER A 82 23.20 7.80 6.64
C SER A 82 23.02 9.18 6.01
N LEU A 83 21.77 9.62 5.78
CA LEU A 83 21.49 10.96 5.24
C LEU A 83 21.85 12.08 6.22
N ASN A 84 21.69 11.88 7.53
CA ASN A 84 22.10 12.86 8.53
C ASN A 84 23.62 12.97 8.65
N GLU A 85 24.35 11.85 8.55
CA GLU A 85 25.81 11.84 8.52
C GLU A 85 26.34 12.56 7.27
N ILE A 86 25.74 12.28 6.09
CA ILE A 86 26.07 13.00 4.85
C ILE A 86 25.75 14.49 4.96
N LYS A 87 24.62 14.86 5.56
CA LYS A 87 24.26 16.27 5.76
C LYS A 87 25.25 16.97 6.69
N GLN A 88 25.73 16.30 7.72
CA GLN A 88 26.70 16.85 8.67
C GLN A 88 28.09 17.01 8.02
N ASP A 89 28.53 16.06 7.19
CA ASP A 89 29.80 16.19 6.44
C ASP A 89 29.75 17.29 5.37
N ILE A 90 28.59 17.53 4.75
CA ILE A 90 28.42 18.60 3.76
C ILE A 90 28.32 19.99 4.42
N ASP A 91 27.71 20.10 5.60
CA ASP A 91 27.69 21.37 6.38
C ASP A 91 29.08 21.69 6.96
N THR A 92 29.84 20.68 7.41
CA THR A 92 31.16 20.90 8.01
C THR A 92 32.24 21.24 6.98
N LYS A 93 32.01 20.98 5.69
CA LYS A 93 32.96 21.28 4.60
C LYS A 93 32.73 22.65 3.93
N ASN A 94 31.69 23.39 4.34
CA ASN A 94 31.32 24.71 3.81
C ASN A 94 31.42 25.85 4.84
N SER A 95 32.09 25.64 5.97
CA SER A 95 32.54 26.70 6.92
C SER A 95 34.06 26.70 7.04
#